data_AF-A0A0C4YFT6-F1
#
_entry.id   AF-A0A0C4YFT6-F1
#
_cell.length_a   1.000
_cell.length_b   1.000
_cell.length_c   1.000
_cell.angle_alpha   90.00
_cell.angle_beta   90.00
_cell.angle_gamma   90.00
#
_symmetry.space_group_name_H-M   'P 1'
#
loop_
_entity.id
_entity.type
_entity.pdbx_description
1 polymer ?
#
loop_
_entity_poly.entity_id
_entity_poly.type
_entity_poly.pdbx_seq_one_letter_code
_entity_poly.pdbx_strand_id
1 'polypeptide(L)'
;MSAVPVALPVMFTVSSALGSMDLSLKLVQAEPGFGEDDVIEVAALASNEANEDPIDLAFLRAAVAKQASVATRTLSFQPFSATTRRTEAVKAFGGRTVRCVQGALRTVAQAADRSPQDINELEERANAEARKGERVLAVAKADGAAPLQLVGLAYLYDAPRPDSRSLIDALRRLGIQVNACCTRDCEMAEKTLLAVTLAYDHDVRDCFLGPPLHLSHGRRLGHRTKRGAQRPTWRQPSDT
;
A
#
# COMPACT_ATOMS: atom_id res chain seq x y z
N MET A 1 32.37 5.53 -16.96
CA MET A 1 31.14 6.09 -17.55
C MET A 1 30.23 6.46 -16.41
N SER A 2 29.82 7.72 -16.31
CA SER A 2 28.87 8.18 -15.29
C SER A 2 27.48 7.68 -15.70
N ALA A 3 26.84 6.86 -14.87
CA ALA A 3 25.46 6.47 -15.09
C ALA A 3 24.59 7.74 -15.08
N VAL A 4 23.64 7.83 -16.01
CA VAL A 4 22.66 8.92 -16.01
C VAL A 4 21.53 8.46 -15.11
N PRO A 5 21.31 9.10 -13.94
CA PRO A 5 20.17 8.77 -13.09
C PRO A 5 18.92 9.23 -13.82
N VAL A 6 18.13 8.29 -14.32
CA VAL A 6 16.82 8.59 -14.89
C VAL A 6 15.83 8.35 -13.77
N ALA A 7 15.38 9.44 -13.13
CA ALA A 7 14.20 9.36 -12.30
C ALA A 7 13.04 9.01 -13.24
N LEU A 8 12.47 7.82 -13.07
CA LEU A 8 11.14 7.57 -13.63
C LEU A 8 10.25 8.70 -13.12
N PRO A 9 9.49 9.38 -13.99
CA PRO A 9 8.69 10.53 -13.57
C PRO A 9 7.87 10.14 -12.34
N VAL A 10 7.78 11.08 -11.39
CA VAL A 10 7.22 10.96 -10.02
C VAL A 10 5.83 10.28 -9.96
N MET A 11 5.20 10.06 -11.12
CA MET A 11 3.93 9.40 -11.33
C MET A 11 3.97 7.87 -11.33
N PHE A 12 5.15 7.23 -11.42
CA PHE A 12 5.27 5.77 -11.38
C PHE A 12 5.48 5.28 -9.94
N THR A 13 4.40 4.90 -9.26
CA THR A 13 4.49 4.15 -8.00
C THR A 13 5.10 2.78 -8.27
N VAL A 14 5.86 2.21 -7.33
CA VAL A 14 6.48 0.88 -7.49
C VAL A 14 5.45 -0.19 -7.93
N SER A 15 4.22 -0.10 -7.43
CA SER A 15 3.08 -0.92 -7.86
C SER A 15 2.69 -0.74 -9.34
N SER A 16 2.59 0.49 -9.85
CA SER A 16 2.22 0.68 -11.26
C SER A 16 3.37 0.38 -12.23
N ALA A 17 4.61 0.59 -11.80
CA ALA A 17 5.80 0.40 -12.61
C ALA A 17 6.28 -1.06 -12.66
N LEU A 18 6.24 -1.76 -11.52
CA LEU A 18 6.82 -3.09 -11.35
C LEU A 18 5.79 -4.14 -10.90
N GLY A 19 4.66 -3.71 -10.35
CA GLY A 19 3.54 -4.57 -9.97
C GLY A 19 2.61 -4.86 -11.15
N SER A 20 1.94 -6.00 -11.09
CA SER A 20 0.95 -6.43 -12.09
C SER A 20 -0.34 -5.61 -12.04
N MET A 21 -0.51 -4.79 -10.99
CA MET A 21 -1.78 -4.16 -10.63
C MET A 21 -2.90 -5.19 -10.39
N ASP A 22 -2.53 -6.46 -10.21
CA ASP A 22 -3.40 -7.55 -9.82
C ASP A 22 -3.25 -7.77 -8.31
N LEU A 23 -3.84 -6.86 -7.55
CA LEU A 23 -3.83 -6.93 -6.10
C LEU A 23 -4.64 -8.15 -5.64
N SER A 24 -4.01 -8.96 -4.79
CA SER A 24 -4.63 -10.13 -4.20
C SER A 24 -4.71 -9.97 -2.69
N LEU A 25 -5.90 -10.20 -2.12
CA LEU A 25 -6.06 -10.28 -0.67
C LEU A 25 -5.31 -11.51 -0.14
N LYS A 26 -4.34 -11.31 0.74
CA LYS A 26 -3.51 -12.39 1.31
C LYS A 26 -4.03 -12.90 2.63
N LEU A 27 -4.29 -11.97 3.54
CA LEU A 27 -4.82 -12.28 4.85
C LEU A 27 -5.65 -11.10 5.36
N VAL A 28 -6.47 -11.39 6.37
CA VAL A 28 -7.27 -10.41 7.11
C VAL A 28 -7.06 -10.64 8.59
N GLN A 29 -7.09 -9.57 9.37
CA GLN A 29 -7.05 -9.61 10.82
C GLN A 29 -8.28 -8.90 11.35
N ALA A 30 -9.23 -9.66 11.88
CA ALA A 30 -10.42 -9.09 12.49
C ALA A 30 -10.10 -8.50 13.86
N GLU A 31 -10.77 -7.39 14.19
CA GLU A 31 -10.77 -6.83 15.54
C GLU A 31 -11.72 -7.62 16.45
N PRO A 32 -11.54 -7.53 17.79
CA PRO A 32 -12.39 -8.27 18.74
C PRO A 32 -13.88 -8.00 18.52
N GLY A 33 -14.66 -9.07 18.40
CA GLY A 33 -16.10 -9.01 18.13
C GLY A 33 -16.50 -9.13 16.66
N PHE A 34 -15.53 -9.23 15.75
CA PHE A 34 -15.75 -9.49 14.33
C PHE A 34 -15.00 -10.76 13.87
N GLY A 35 -15.50 -11.37 12.80
CA GLY A 35 -14.84 -12.46 12.09
C GLY A 35 -14.04 -11.96 10.88
N GLU A 36 -13.17 -12.81 10.36
CA GLU A 36 -12.41 -12.52 9.14
C GLU A 36 -13.32 -12.29 7.92
N ASP A 37 -14.42 -13.04 7.83
CA ASP A 37 -15.39 -12.89 6.75
C ASP A 37 -16.12 -11.53 6.83
N ASP A 38 -16.35 -10.98 8.03
CA ASP A 38 -16.92 -9.64 8.20
C ASP A 38 -16.01 -8.56 7.60
N VAL A 39 -14.68 -8.70 7.74
CA VAL A 39 -13.71 -7.76 7.16
C VAL A 39 -13.83 -7.77 5.63
N ILE A 40 -13.90 -8.96 5.03
CA ILE A 40 -14.02 -9.14 3.57
C ILE A 40 -15.36 -8.58 3.07
N GLU A 41 -16.45 -8.92 3.75
CA GLU A 41 -17.80 -8.44 3.41
C GLU A 41 -17.90 -6.93 3.49
N VAL A 42 -17.46 -6.32 4.59
CA VAL A 42 -17.53 -4.87 4.77
C VAL A 42 -16.65 -4.16 3.75
N ALA A 43 -15.45 -4.67 3.45
CA ALA A 43 -14.58 -4.10 2.43
C ALA A 43 -15.19 -4.21 1.03
N ALA A 44 -15.78 -5.35 0.69
CA ALA A 44 -16.47 -5.54 -0.59
C ALA A 44 -17.72 -4.62 -0.70
N LEU A 45 -18.45 -4.42 0.39
CA LEU A 45 -19.56 -3.45 0.44
C LEU A 45 -19.06 -2.00 0.32
N ALA A 46 -17.85 -1.69 0.79
CA ALA A 46 -17.20 -0.40 0.58
C ALA A 46 -16.62 -0.24 -0.84
N SER A 47 -16.63 -1.30 -1.66
CA SER A 47 -16.04 -1.33 -3.00
C SER A 47 -17.09 -1.14 -4.11
N ASN A 48 -16.63 -0.73 -5.29
CA ASN A 48 -17.48 -0.60 -6.47
C ASN A 48 -16.73 -1.08 -7.72
N GLU A 49 -17.28 -2.07 -8.43
CA GLU A 49 -16.68 -2.63 -9.64
C GLU A 49 -16.48 -1.59 -10.75
N ALA A 50 -17.41 -0.63 -10.85
CA ALA A 50 -17.35 0.44 -11.86
C ALA A 50 -16.19 1.43 -11.67
N ASN A 51 -15.51 1.41 -10.51
CA ASN A 51 -14.36 2.27 -10.22
C ASN A 51 -13.07 1.71 -10.85
N GLU A 52 -13.06 0.44 -11.27
CA GLU A 52 -11.90 -0.28 -11.83
C GLU A 52 -10.62 -0.17 -10.97
N ASP A 53 -10.78 0.09 -9.66
CA ASP A 53 -9.67 0.18 -8.73
C ASP A 53 -9.19 -1.23 -8.36
N PRO A 54 -7.89 -1.55 -8.52
CA PRO A 54 -7.34 -2.85 -8.17
C PRO A 54 -7.62 -3.32 -6.73
N ILE A 55 -7.70 -2.38 -5.77
CA ILE A 55 -8.03 -2.68 -4.37
C ILE A 55 -9.50 -3.10 -4.27
N ASP A 56 -10.41 -2.34 -4.89
CA ASP A 56 -11.85 -2.65 -4.90
C ASP A 56 -12.09 -4.03 -5.55
N LEU A 57 -11.44 -4.29 -6.69
CA LEU A 57 -11.53 -5.56 -7.39
C LEU A 57 -11.00 -6.72 -6.55
N ALA A 58 -9.92 -6.53 -5.77
CA ALA A 58 -9.38 -7.55 -4.89
C ALA A 58 -10.40 -7.99 -3.83
N PHE A 59 -11.08 -7.04 -3.19
CA PHE A 59 -12.11 -7.34 -2.19
C PHE A 59 -13.36 -7.97 -2.80
N LEU A 60 -13.82 -7.46 -3.96
CA LEU A 60 -14.96 -8.04 -4.67
C LEU A 60 -14.70 -9.50 -5.06
N ARG A 61 -13.51 -9.80 -5.60
CA ARG A 61 -13.10 -11.18 -5.93
C ARG A 61 -13.04 -12.07 -4.67
N ALA A 62 -12.48 -11.55 -3.58
CA ALA A 62 -12.43 -12.28 -2.31
C ALA A 62 -13.82 -12.60 -1.75
N ALA A 63 -14.75 -11.65 -1.82
CA ALA A 63 -16.14 -11.85 -1.39
C ALA A 63 -16.87 -12.89 -2.25
N VAL A 64 -16.70 -12.85 -3.58
CA VAL A 64 -17.26 -13.86 -4.50
C VAL A 64 -16.72 -15.26 -4.18
N ALA A 65 -15.41 -15.39 -3.95
CA ALA A 65 -14.78 -16.67 -3.60
C ALA A 65 -15.31 -17.26 -2.29
N LYS A 66 -15.69 -16.38 -1.34
CA LYS A 66 -16.30 -16.74 -0.06
C LYS A 66 -17.82 -16.94 -0.11
N GLN A 67 -18.44 -16.78 -1.28
CA GLN A 67 -19.90 -16.82 -1.46
C GLN A 67 -20.62 -15.76 -0.59
N ALA A 68 -19.89 -14.71 -0.20
CA ALA A 68 -20.37 -13.62 0.60
C ALA A 68 -21.05 -12.58 -0.30
N SER A 69 -22.14 -12.99 -0.96
CA SER A 69 -22.96 -12.11 -1.77
C SER A 69 -24.26 -11.85 -1.04
N VAL A 70 -24.41 -10.63 -0.51
CA VAL A 70 -25.71 -10.17 -0.02
C VAL A 70 -26.24 -9.11 -0.96
N ALA A 71 -27.49 -9.28 -1.39
CA ALA A 71 -28.20 -8.30 -2.19
C ALA A 71 -28.28 -6.98 -1.41
N THR A 72 -27.51 -5.98 -1.86
CA THR A 72 -27.50 -4.64 -1.27
C THR A 72 -27.72 -3.61 -2.35
N ARG A 73 -28.37 -2.49 -1.97
CA ARG A 73 -28.54 -1.34 -2.86
C ARG A 73 -27.61 -0.23 -2.42
N THR A 74 -26.75 0.25 -3.31
CA THR A 74 -25.93 1.44 -3.04
C THR A 74 -26.80 2.69 -2.96
N LEU A 75 -26.70 3.41 -1.85
CA LEU A 75 -27.35 4.71 -1.64
C LEU A 75 -26.40 5.86 -1.98
N SER A 76 -25.14 5.75 -1.55
CA SER A 76 -24.07 6.67 -1.92
C SER A 76 -22.74 5.93 -1.99
N PHE A 77 -21.82 6.45 -2.80
CA PHE A 77 -20.47 5.96 -2.94
C PHE A 77 -19.53 7.14 -3.12
N GLN A 78 -18.46 7.16 -2.33
CA GLN A 78 -17.38 8.11 -2.41
C GLN A 78 -16.09 7.34 -2.73
N PRO A 79 -15.54 7.48 -3.94
CA PRO A 79 -14.30 6.81 -4.32
C PRO A 79 -13.13 7.32 -3.49
N PHE A 80 -12.00 6.61 -3.59
CA PHE A 80 -10.76 7.02 -2.93
C PHE A 80 -10.38 8.46 -3.27
N SER A 81 -9.99 9.24 -2.26
CA SER A 81 -9.42 10.57 -2.43
C SER A 81 -8.07 10.66 -1.72
N ALA A 82 -7.08 11.29 -2.37
CA ALA A 82 -5.76 11.51 -1.77
C ALA A 82 -5.83 12.37 -0.48
N THR A 83 -6.88 13.19 -0.35
CA THR A 83 -7.13 14.05 0.82
C THR A 83 -7.67 13.24 1.99
N THR A 84 -8.68 12.40 1.74
CA THR A 84 -9.36 11.62 2.80
C THR A 84 -8.72 10.26 3.04
N ARG A 85 -7.89 9.78 2.11
CA ARG A 85 -7.19 8.49 2.11
C ARG A 85 -8.10 7.28 2.39
N ARG A 86 -9.36 7.36 1.98
CA ARG A 86 -10.37 6.32 2.19
C ARG A 86 -11.44 6.34 1.10
N THR A 87 -12.04 5.19 0.86
CA THR A 87 -13.26 4.97 0.07
C THR A 87 -14.41 4.71 1.05
N GLU A 88 -15.58 5.24 0.76
CA GLU A 88 -16.77 5.09 1.60
C GLU A 88 -17.98 4.72 0.74
N ALA A 89 -18.80 3.79 1.23
CA ALA A 89 -20.07 3.46 0.63
C ALA A 89 -21.17 3.41 1.69
N VAL A 90 -22.35 3.92 1.36
CA VAL A 90 -23.56 3.71 2.15
C VAL A 90 -24.47 2.77 1.39
N LYS A 91 -24.81 1.64 1.99
CA LYS A 91 -25.64 0.59 1.42
C LYS A 91 -26.94 0.44 2.19
N ALA A 92 -28.03 0.17 1.49
CA ALA A 92 -29.27 -0.31 2.09
C ALA A 92 -29.25 -1.85 2.18
N PHE A 93 -29.46 -2.36 3.39
CA PHE A 93 -29.46 -3.78 3.73
C PHE A 93 -30.67 -4.08 4.62
N GLY A 94 -31.63 -4.87 4.12
CA GLY A 94 -32.78 -5.31 4.92
C GLY A 94 -33.55 -4.18 5.60
N GLY A 95 -33.75 -3.05 4.91
CA GLY A 95 -34.42 -1.86 5.46
C GLY A 95 -33.57 -0.97 6.37
N ARG A 96 -32.31 -1.34 6.64
CA ARG A 96 -31.34 -0.55 7.40
C ARG A 96 -30.28 0.04 6.48
N THR A 97 -29.65 1.13 6.91
CA THR A 97 -28.50 1.72 6.22
C THR A 97 -27.21 1.30 6.91
N VAL A 98 -26.23 0.87 6.13
CA VAL A 98 -24.90 0.52 6.62
C VAL A 98 -23.89 1.39 5.90
N ARG A 99 -23.01 2.04 6.65
CA ARG A 99 -21.87 2.78 6.10
C ARG A 99 -20.62 1.92 6.23
N CYS A 100 -19.98 1.63 5.11
CA CYS A 100 -18.75 0.85 5.03
C CYS A 100 -17.61 1.76 4.56
N VAL A 101 -16.45 1.64 5.19
CA VAL A 101 -15.27 2.46 4.92
C VAL A 101 -14.06 1.54 4.79
N GLN A 102 -13.24 1.79 3.78
CA GLN A 102 -11.92 1.17 3.64
C GLN A 102 -10.87 2.24 3.33
N GLY A 103 -9.63 2.08 3.79
CA GLY A 103 -8.60 3.07 3.50
C GLY A 103 -7.32 2.91 4.31
N ALA A 104 -6.53 3.98 4.35
CA ALA A 104 -5.29 4.03 5.11
C ALA A 104 -5.56 3.78 6.61
N LEU A 105 -4.76 2.89 7.21
CA LEU A 105 -4.95 2.40 8.59
C LEU A 105 -5.21 3.53 9.58
N ARG A 106 -4.27 4.48 9.69
CA ARG A 106 -4.39 5.61 10.62
C ARG A 106 -5.65 6.43 10.39
N THR A 107 -6.00 6.69 9.13
CA THR A 107 -7.14 7.54 8.79
C THR A 107 -8.47 6.88 9.15
N VAL A 108 -8.62 5.59 8.87
CA VAL A 108 -9.84 4.85 9.21
C VAL A 108 -9.92 4.61 10.72
N ALA A 109 -8.81 4.28 11.38
CA ALA A 109 -8.79 4.07 12.83
C ALA A 109 -9.12 5.36 13.60
N GLN A 110 -8.62 6.52 13.13
CA GLN A 110 -9.01 7.83 13.67
C GLN A 110 -10.49 8.13 13.44
N ALA A 111 -11.04 7.80 12.26
CA ALA A 111 -12.47 7.97 11.98
C ALA A 111 -13.37 7.03 12.80
N ALA A 112 -12.81 5.95 13.33
CA ALA A 112 -13.45 5.03 14.27
C ALA A 112 -13.17 5.38 15.74
N ASP A 113 -12.76 6.62 16.02
CA ASP A 113 -12.50 7.17 17.36
C ASP A 113 -11.51 6.33 18.21
N ARG A 114 -10.54 5.66 17.56
CA ARG A 114 -9.51 4.91 18.29
C ARG A 114 -8.50 5.84 18.96
N SER A 115 -8.01 5.41 20.12
CA SER A 115 -6.99 6.15 20.86
C SER A 115 -5.67 6.20 20.06
N PRO A 116 -4.83 7.24 20.22
CA PRO A 116 -3.52 7.29 19.59
C PRO A 116 -2.63 6.09 19.93
N GLN A 117 -2.79 5.52 21.13
CA GLN A 117 -2.05 4.33 21.56
C GLN A 117 -2.50 3.09 20.78
N ASP A 118 -3.81 2.86 20.68
CA ASP A 118 -4.39 1.74 19.91
C ASP A 118 -3.97 1.81 18.44
N ILE A 119 -3.94 3.02 17.86
CA ILE A 119 -3.51 3.24 16.48
C ILE A 119 -2.04 2.85 16.28
N ASN A 120 -1.16 3.21 17.22
CA ASN A 120 0.25 2.83 17.13
C ASN A 120 0.41 1.30 17.25
N GLU A 121 -0.34 0.65 18.13
CA GLU A 121 -0.33 -0.82 18.26
C GLU A 121 -0.86 -1.52 16.99
N LEU A 122 -1.90 -0.98 16.36
CA LEU A 122 -2.39 -1.43 15.05
C LEU A 122 -1.31 -1.29 13.96
N GLU A 123 -0.60 -0.17 13.93
CA GLU A 123 0.48 0.07 12.97
C GLU A 123 1.70 -0.83 13.21
N GLU A 124 2.05 -1.10 14.45
CA GLU A 124 3.12 -2.05 14.79
C GLU A 124 2.79 -3.47 14.32
N ARG A 125 1.54 -3.92 14.55
CA ARG A 125 1.03 -5.19 13.99
C ARG A 125 1.07 -5.20 12.46
N ALA A 126 0.63 -4.10 11.84
CA ALA A 126 0.64 -3.94 10.40
C ALA A 126 2.05 -3.97 9.79
N ASN A 127 3.04 -3.38 10.46
CA ASN A 127 4.42 -3.32 9.99
C ASN A 127 5.07 -4.71 9.86
N ALA A 128 4.64 -5.70 10.65
CA ALA A 128 5.13 -7.07 10.52
C ALA A 128 4.83 -7.68 9.15
N GLU A 129 3.64 -7.40 8.61
CA GLU A 129 3.19 -7.88 7.30
C GLU A 129 3.64 -6.93 6.17
N ALA A 130 3.72 -5.62 6.42
CA ALA A 130 4.30 -4.67 5.47
C ALA A 130 5.74 -5.04 5.08
N ARG A 131 6.52 -5.58 6.04
CA ARG A 131 7.86 -6.14 5.80
C ARG A 131 7.89 -7.39 4.92
N LYS A 132 6.74 -7.98 4.59
CA LYS A 132 6.61 -9.07 3.60
C LYS A 132 6.25 -8.54 2.21
N GLY A 133 6.11 -7.22 2.07
CA GLY A 133 5.64 -6.61 0.84
C GLY A 133 4.12 -6.66 0.71
N GLU A 134 3.39 -6.52 1.81
CA GLU A 134 1.93 -6.43 1.82
C GLU A 134 1.46 -4.98 2.09
N ARG A 135 0.46 -4.54 1.35
CA ARG A 135 -0.25 -3.27 1.53
C ARG A 135 -1.30 -3.47 2.60
N VAL A 136 -1.27 -2.64 3.64
CA VAL A 136 -2.24 -2.71 4.73
C VAL A 136 -3.33 -1.67 4.54
N LEU A 137 -4.58 -2.10 4.65
CA LEU A 137 -5.78 -1.26 4.69
C LEU A 137 -6.58 -1.57 5.94
N ALA A 138 -7.22 -0.55 6.50
CA ALA A 138 -8.19 -0.72 7.56
C ALA A 138 -9.61 -0.68 7.00
N VAL A 139 -10.48 -1.48 7.59
CA VAL A 139 -11.88 -1.63 7.20
C VAL A 139 -12.74 -1.32 8.42
N ALA A 140 -13.77 -0.51 8.23
CA ALA A 140 -14.66 -0.08 9.28
C ALA A 140 -16.11 -0.01 8.82
N LYS A 141 -17.03 -0.16 9.76
CA LYS A 141 -18.48 -0.21 9.53
C LYS A 141 -19.23 0.65 10.55
N ALA A 142 -20.32 1.27 10.13
CA ALA A 142 -21.32 1.86 11.02
C ALA A 142 -22.72 1.39 10.62
N ASP A 143 -23.51 0.96 11.59
CA ASP A 143 -24.91 0.62 11.40
C ASP A 143 -25.80 1.84 11.69
N GLY A 144 -26.47 2.36 10.66
CA GLY A 144 -27.32 3.54 10.78
C GLY A 144 -26.54 4.78 11.22
N ALA A 145 -26.95 5.37 12.33
CA ALA A 145 -26.31 6.55 12.94
C ALA A 145 -25.27 6.18 14.02
N ALA A 146 -24.96 4.90 14.20
CA ALA A 146 -23.95 4.46 15.15
C ALA A 146 -22.55 5.02 14.80
N PRO A 147 -21.65 5.15 15.79
CA PRO A 147 -20.25 5.49 15.52
C PRO A 147 -19.59 4.45 14.62
N LEU A 148 -18.58 4.88 13.87
CA LEU A 148 -17.81 3.99 13.01
C LEU A 148 -16.97 3.04 13.89
N GLN A 149 -17.06 1.75 13.63
CA GLN A 149 -16.32 0.72 14.34
C GLN A 149 -15.30 0.10 13.41
N LEU A 150 -14.05 0.03 13.86
CA LEU A 150 -12.99 -0.69 13.16
C LEU A 150 -13.31 -2.19 13.18
N VAL A 151 -13.51 -2.77 12.00
CA VAL A 151 -13.84 -4.19 11.81
C VAL A 151 -12.56 -5.02 11.73
N GLY A 152 -11.53 -4.50 11.07
CA GLY A 152 -10.25 -5.19 10.97
C GLY A 152 -9.27 -4.56 9.99
N LEU A 153 -8.16 -5.26 9.78
CA LEU A 153 -7.12 -4.95 8.82
C LEU A 153 -7.14 -5.97 7.68
N ALA A 154 -6.90 -5.50 6.47
CA ALA A 154 -6.77 -6.29 5.27
C ALA A 154 -5.40 -6.08 4.64
N TYR A 155 -4.78 -7.16 4.20
CA TYR A 155 -3.42 -7.16 3.69
C TYR A 155 -3.43 -7.64 2.25
N LEU A 156 -3.03 -6.76 1.34
CA LEU A 156 -3.07 -7.00 -0.09
C LEU A 156 -1.64 -7.10 -0.63
N TYR A 157 -1.40 -8.06 -1.48
CA TYR A 157 -0.11 -8.23 -2.14
C TYR A 157 -0.23 -7.87 -3.62
N ASP A 158 0.73 -7.08 -4.10
CA ASP A 158 0.88 -6.74 -5.51
C ASP A 158 2.05 -7.54 -6.07
N ALA A 159 1.73 -8.59 -6.83
CA ALA A 159 2.76 -9.45 -7.39
C ALA A 159 3.59 -8.66 -8.42
N PRO A 160 4.93 -8.73 -8.36
CA PRO A 160 5.78 -8.21 -9.42
C PRO A 160 5.39 -8.78 -10.78
N ARG A 161 5.42 -7.95 -11.83
CA ARG A 161 5.22 -8.44 -13.20
C ARG A 161 6.30 -9.45 -13.56
N PRO A 162 5.96 -10.49 -14.35
CA PRO A 162 6.92 -11.51 -14.76
C PRO A 162 8.09 -10.92 -15.58
N ASP A 163 7.87 -9.83 -16.31
CA ASP A 163 8.86 -9.13 -17.14
C ASP A 163 9.63 -8.02 -16.42
N SER A 164 9.20 -7.60 -15.21
CA SER A 164 9.83 -6.52 -14.42
C SER A 164 11.34 -6.70 -14.28
N ARG A 165 11.79 -7.94 -14.09
CA ARG A 165 13.22 -8.25 -13.98
C ARG A 165 13.97 -7.99 -15.29
N SER A 166 13.47 -8.53 -16.41
CA SER A 166 14.09 -8.35 -17.72
C SER A 166 14.12 -6.88 -18.15
N LEU A 167 13.09 -6.11 -17.78
CA LEU A 167 13.04 -4.67 -18.00
C LEU A 167 14.15 -3.94 -17.23
N ILE A 168 14.29 -4.21 -15.92
CA ILE A 168 15.35 -3.60 -15.10
C ILE A 168 16.73 -3.97 -15.64
N ASP A 169 16.94 -5.23 -16.06
CA ASP A 169 18.21 -5.68 -16.64
C ASP A 169 18.52 -4.96 -17.96
N ALA A 170 17.52 -4.75 -18.82
CA ALA A 170 17.68 -4.02 -20.07
C ALA A 170 18.07 -2.55 -19.83
N LEU A 171 17.37 -1.87 -18.91
CA LEU A 171 17.68 -0.48 -18.53
C LEU A 171 19.12 -0.36 -18.00
N ARG A 172 19.55 -1.30 -17.16
CA ARG A 172 20.92 -1.31 -16.62
C ARG A 172 21.98 -1.54 -17.69
N ARG A 173 21.75 -2.41 -18.68
CA ARG A 173 22.68 -2.61 -19.82
C ARG A 173 22.86 -1.33 -20.63
N LEU A 174 21.84 -0.46 -20.65
CA LEU A 174 21.90 0.86 -21.27
C LEU A 174 22.56 1.93 -20.36
N GLY A 175 23.05 1.55 -19.17
CA GLY A 175 23.67 2.46 -18.21
C GLY A 175 22.67 3.32 -17.42
N ILE A 176 21.38 2.97 -17.45
CA ILE A 176 20.32 3.66 -16.73
C ILE A 176 20.19 3.08 -15.32
N GLN A 177 20.32 3.93 -14.30
CA GLN A 177 20.04 3.57 -12.91
C GLN A 177 18.54 3.63 -12.64
N VAL A 178 17.99 2.55 -12.07
CA VAL A 178 16.60 2.47 -11.65
C VAL A 178 16.52 2.78 -10.17
N ASN A 179 15.92 3.92 -9.83
CA ASN A 179 15.65 4.32 -8.45
C ASN A 179 14.15 4.28 -8.19
N ALA A 180 13.74 3.77 -7.04
CA ALA A 180 12.36 3.79 -6.60
C ALA A 180 12.10 5.09 -5.81
N CYS A 181 11.10 5.85 -6.25
CA CYS A 181 10.54 6.95 -5.48
C CYS A 181 9.24 6.47 -4.83
N CYS A 182 9.15 6.57 -3.51
CA CYS A 182 7.93 6.29 -2.77
C CYS A 182 7.52 7.54 -1.98
N THR A 183 6.23 7.91 -2.09
CA THR A 183 5.66 9.04 -1.35
C THR A 183 5.07 8.64 0.01
N ARG A 184 4.95 7.32 0.27
CA ARG A 184 4.50 6.68 1.52
C ARG A 184 4.84 5.17 1.50
N ASP A 185 4.86 4.55 2.68
CA ASP A 185 5.08 3.11 2.91
C ASP A 185 6.40 2.55 2.34
N CYS A 186 7.51 3.20 2.72
CA CYS A 186 8.86 2.86 2.23
C CYS A 186 9.22 1.37 2.40
N GLU A 187 8.80 0.73 3.50
CA GLU A 187 9.10 -0.69 3.76
C GLU A 187 8.44 -1.62 2.72
N MET A 188 7.19 -1.36 2.35
CA MET A 188 6.46 -2.09 1.33
C MET A 188 7.10 -1.91 -0.06
N ALA A 189 7.41 -0.65 -0.40
CA ALA A 189 8.08 -0.31 -1.66
C ALA A 189 9.47 -0.96 -1.76
N GLU A 190 10.24 -0.94 -0.67
CA GLU A 190 11.54 -1.61 -0.56
C GLU A 190 11.39 -3.11 -0.78
N LYS A 191 10.41 -3.76 -0.14
CA LYS A 191 10.20 -5.21 -0.27
C LYS A 191 9.72 -5.62 -1.66
N THR A 192 8.88 -4.83 -2.29
CA THR A 192 8.45 -5.06 -3.67
C THR A 192 9.63 -4.91 -4.63
N LEU A 193 10.43 -3.85 -4.47
CA LEU A 193 11.66 -3.67 -5.23
C LEU A 193 12.64 -4.81 -4.96
N LEU A 194 12.82 -5.20 -3.70
CA LEU A 194 13.66 -6.32 -3.28
C LEU A 194 13.16 -7.64 -3.88
N ALA A 195 11.86 -7.91 -3.94
CA ALA A 195 11.32 -9.10 -4.59
C ALA A 195 11.62 -9.13 -6.10
N VAL A 196 11.64 -7.97 -6.75
CA VAL A 196 12.05 -7.84 -8.16
C VAL A 196 13.58 -7.95 -8.29
N THR A 197 14.35 -7.49 -7.29
CA THR A 197 15.81 -7.29 -7.36
C THR A 197 16.65 -8.38 -6.69
N LEU A 198 16.08 -9.23 -5.81
CA LEU A 198 16.74 -10.31 -5.03
C LEU A 198 17.35 -11.44 -5.88
N ALA A 199 17.39 -11.29 -7.20
CA ALA A 199 18.31 -12.05 -8.04
C ALA A 199 19.73 -11.42 -8.12
N TYR A 200 20.03 -10.37 -7.34
CA TYR A 200 21.33 -9.67 -7.37
C TYR A 200 21.89 -9.30 -5.98
N ASP A 201 23.21 -9.39 -5.87
CA ASP A 201 24.05 -9.20 -4.67
C ASP A 201 24.53 -7.72 -4.54
N HIS A 202 23.61 -6.77 -4.28
CA HIS A 202 23.96 -5.36 -4.01
C HIS A 202 22.95 -4.66 -3.07
N ASP A 203 23.43 -3.68 -2.29
CA ASP A 203 22.73 -3.01 -1.18
C ASP A 203 21.57 -2.11 -1.68
N VAL A 204 20.35 -2.43 -1.27
CA VAL A 204 19.07 -1.81 -1.71
C VAL A 204 18.99 -0.31 -1.38
N ARG A 205 19.82 0.13 -0.42
CA ARG A 205 19.90 1.51 0.09
C ARG A 205 20.27 2.54 -0.99
N ASP A 206 20.97 2.13 -2.04
CA ASP A 206 21.37 3.03 -3.14
C ASP A 206 20.22 3.32 -4.14
N CYS A 207 19.11 2.57 -4.07
CA CYS A 207 17.97 2.70 -4.98
C CYS A 207 16.85 3.63 -4.45
N PHE A 208 16.97 4.14 -3.22
CA PHE A 208 15.96 4.98 -2.58
C PHE A 208 16.40 6.45 -2.50
N LEU A 209 15.60 7.35 -3.05
CA LEU A 209 15.77 8.79 -2.92
C LEU A 209 14.91 9.31 -1.77
N GLY A 210 15.37 9.15 -0.52
CA GLY A 210 14.73 9.63 0.70
C GLY A 210 15.73 9.84 1.85
N PRO A 211 15.35 10.46 2.99
CA PRO A 211 16.23 10.59 4.14
C PRO A 211 16.72 9.20 4.60
N PRO A 212 17.96 9.08 5.10
CA PRO A 212 18.53 7.78 5.46
C PRO A 212 17.66 7.08 6.50
N LEU A 213 17.18 5.89 6.15
CA LEU A 213 16.46 5.02 7.07
C LEU A 213 17.44 4.52 8.14
N HIS A 214 17.14 4.83 9.41
CA HIS A 214 17.83 4.23 10.55
C HIS A 214 17.39 2.77 10.66
N LEU A 215 18.16 1.87 10.04
CA LEU A 215 18.05 0.44 10.29
C LEU A 215 18.54 0.18 11.73
N SER A 216 17.61 -0.10 12.63
CA SER A 216 17.95 -0.85 13.85
C SER A 216 18.45 -2.23 13.42
N HIS A 217 19.46 -2.75 14.12
CA HIS A 217 20.25 -3.97 13.85
C HIS A 217 21.63 -3.71 13.22
N GLY A 218 22.60 -3.56 14.13
CA GLY A 218 24.01 -3.45 13.83
C GLY A 218 24.60 -4.72 13.22
N ARG A 219 25.18 -4.58 12.03
CA ARG A 219 26.45 -5.21 11.65
C ARG A 219 27.25 -4.16 10.88
N ARG A 220 28.33 -3.65 11.50
CA ARG A 220 29.38 -2.95 10.75
C ARG A 220 30.07 -3.99 9.87
N LEU A 221 29.94 -3.86 8.57
CA LEU A 221 30.87 -4.48 7.63
C LEU A 221 31.53 -3.37 6.81
N GLY A 222 32.86 -3.36 6.92
CA GLY A 222 33.88 -2.49 6.33
C GLY A 222 33.47 -1.37 5.38
N HIS A 223 33.73 -0.14 5.81
CA HIS A 223 33.90 1.00 4.89
C HIS A 223 35.01 0.71 3.88
N ARG A 224 34.65 0.65 2.59
CA ARG A 224 35.60 0.92 1.51
C ARG A 224 35.32 2.34 1.00
N THR A 225 36.10 3.29 1.51
CA THR A 225 36.11 4.69 1.07
C THR A 225 36.55 4.75 -0.40
N LYS A 226 35.61 4.86 -1.34
CA LYS A 226 35.92 5.46 -2.65
C LYS A 226 35.92 6.97 -2.49
N ARG A 227 37.13 7.53 -2.42
CA ARG A 227 37.41 8.96 -2.63
C ARG A 227 36.84 9.36 -4.00
N GLY A 228 36.18 10.52 -4.05
CA GLY A 228 35.93 11.28 -5.29
C GLY A 228 34.58 11.04 -5.96
N ALA A 229 33.50 11.54 -5.37
CA ALA A 229 32.32 11.95 -6.13
C ALA A 229 31.71 13.17 -5.42
N GLN A 230 31.77 14.33 -6.06
CA GLN A 230 31.05 15.52 -5.61
C GLN A 230 29.55 15.22 -5.60
N ARG A 231 28.86 15.60 -4.52
CA ARG A 231 27.39 15.56 -4.45
C ARG A 231 26.83 16.50 -5.52
N PRO A 232 25.84 16.07 -6.34
CA PRO A 232 25.15 17.01 -7.22
C PRO A 232 24.35 17.99 -6.37
N THR A 233 24.63 19.28 -6.52
CA THR A 233 23.86 20.37 -5.93
C THR A 233 22.63 20.63 -6.81
N TRP A 234 21.44 20.38 -6.26
CA TRP A 234 20.18 20.69 -6.92
C TRP A 234 19.91 22.19 -6.83
N ARG A 235 19.76 22.88 -7.97
CA ARG A 235 19.17 24.23 -8.01
C ARG A 235 17.66 24.08 -7.89
N GLN A 236 17.07 24.73 -6.88
CA GLN A 236 15.62 24.89 -6.80
C GLN A 236 15.16 25.79 -7.97
N PRO A 237 13.98 25.55 -8.56
CA PRO A 237 13.37 26.51 -9.46
C PRO A 237 13.00 27.75 -8.63
N SER A 238 13.49 28.92 -9.05
CA SER A 238 13.06 30.19 -8.50
C SER A 238 11.61 30.46 -8.91
N ASP A 239 10.76 30.75 -7.92
CA ASP A 239 9.41 31.27 -8.14
C ASP A 239 9.48 32.60 -8.90
N THR A 240 8.81 32.65 -10.05
CA THR A 240 8.28 33.86 -10.69
C THR A 240 6.90 33.55 -11.25
#